data_AF-A0A2M6GMG7-F1
#
_entry.id   AF-A0A2M6GMG7-F1
#
_cell.length_a   1.000
_cell.length_b   1.000
_cell.length_c   1.000
_cell.angle_alpha   90.00
_cell.angle_beta   90.00
_cell.angle_gamma   90.00
#
_symmetry.space_group_name_H-M   'P 1'
#
loop_
_entity.id
_entity.type
_entity.pdbx_description
1 polymer ?
#
loop_
_entity_poly.entity_id
_entity_poly.type
_entity_poly.pdbx_seq_one_letter_code
_entity_poly.pdbx_strand_id
1 'polypeptide(L)'
;MKNILYNNSITNSSIIGQYPSFTKEQEQSILATFFEQLLLFDFAVISTDKDNYSLTFLISKLGFDTVERLIQSGYIKFSIKSALIVSGTGNKKLDGTMDESAIYSQPPIIGGVLGEEELDPEKNVFRAVSRFDIDRRTRNRLIKQISSCYIATDDMKIGVETTDFIINSYKQNHLETLGLPYLKEPFELNLQEREKLLELGHSILEMGIISKNGFKSYNNYSEFEIAQKSFENIGKAYKISENVSEILRIENTPDLKQIYLNNNFTISDIFKLRHLRTAKYFRKWINEVGENSNANEVTEAYLAEIKVAKSFFNTTKGKIIKNTLLYGATTGLGTIIAGQIGAVVGVIAKPVIEPAVDYGLGLIEEFTVDSIFAGKNPKIYIDKLKEEIKNNGT
;
A
#
# COMPACT_ATOMS: atom_id res chain seq x y z
N MET A 1 -5.36 -1.04 15.46
CA MET A 1 -5.04 -1.65 14.13
C MET A 1 -3.61 -1.27 13.75
N LYS A 2 -2.93 -2.01 12.84
CA LYS A 2 -1.58 -1.64 12.33
C LYS A 2 -1.71 -0.94 10.99
N ASN A 3 -0.91 0.09 10.74
CA ASN A 3 -0.92 0.83 9.48
C ASN A 3 0.03 0.17 8.47
N ILE A 4 -0.50 -0.81 7.75
CA ILE A 4 0.25 -1.60 6.76
C ILE A 4 0.07 -0.98 5.38
N LEU A 5 1.18 -0.73 4.69
CA LEU A 5 1.19 -0.29 3.30
C LEU A 5 1.61 -1.43 2.37
N TYR A 6 0.96 -1.58 1.22
CA TYR A 6 1.48 -2.33 0.09
C TYR A 6 2.25 -1.38 -0.84
N ASN A 7 3.54 -1.66 -1.06
CA ASN A 7 4.37 -1.00 -2.06
C ASN A 7 4.61 -1.98 -3.21
N ASN A 8 4.26 -1.56 -4.43
CA ASN A 8 4.61 -2.27 -5.65
C ASN A 8 5.55 -1.49 -6.57
N SER A 9 6.01 -0.28 -6.19
CA SER A 9 6.55 0.71 -7.13
C SER A 9 7.85 0.29 -7.80
N ILE A 10 8.56 -0.68 -7.22
CA ILE A 10 9.77 -1.32 -7.79
C ILE A 10 9.40 -2.41 -8.84
N THR A 11 8.17 -2.91 -8.79
CA THR A 11 7.63 -4.04 -9.60
C THR A 11 6.35 -3.70 -10.39
N ASN A 12 5.97 -2.42 -10.48
CA ASN A 12 4.72 -2.01 -11.13
C ASN A 12 4.76 -2.27 -12.66
N SER A 13 5.96 -2.30 -13.24
CA SER A 13 6.22 -2.58 -14.66
C SER A 13 6.96 -3.90 -14.92
N SER A 14 7.16 -4.74 -13.89
CA SER A 14 7.88 -6.02 -14.05
C SER A 14 6.95 -7.14 -14.51
N ILE A 15 6.88 -7.37 -15.82
CA ILE A 15 6.43 -8.66 -16.36
C ILE A 15 7.38 -9.74 -15.80
N ILE A 16 6.86 -10.88 -15.36
CA ILE A 16 7.64 -11.92 -14.66
C ILE A 16 8.84 -12.37 -15.52
N GLY A 17 10.05 -12.22 -14.98
CA GLY A 17 11.31 -12.53 -15.67
C GLY A 17 11.89 -11.38 -16.52
N GLN A 18 11.24 -10.21 -16.59
CA GLN A 18 11.82 -8.97 -17.12
C GLN A 18 12.09 -7.98 -15.99
N TYR A 19 13.36 -7.62 -15.81
CA TYR A 19 13.74 -6.60 -14.83
C TYR A 19 13.42 -5.20 -15.38
N PRO A 20 12.65 -4.38 -14.65
CA PRO A 20 12.32 -3.05 -15.11
C PRO A 20 13.59 -2.18 -15.11
N SER A 21 13.79 -1.46 -16.21
CA SER A 21 14.89 -0.52 -16.40
C SER A 21 14.43 0.89 -16.03
N PHE A 22 14.90 1.40 -14.89
CA PHE A 22 14.57 2.75 -14.43
C PHE A 22 15.62 3.78 -14.87
N THR A 23 15.19 4.98 -15.24
CA THR A 23 16.09 6.14 -15.33
C THR A 23 16.51 6.58 -13.93
N LYS A 24 17.65 7.28 -13.79
CA LYS A 24 18.10 7.80 -12.48
C LYS A 24 17.04 8.66 -11.77
N GLU A 25 16.22 9.37 -12.53
CA GLU A 25 15.12 10.20 -12.02
C GLU A 25 13.97 9.33 -11.49
N GLN A 26 13.60 8.27 -12.21
CA GLN A 26 12.63 7.27 -11.73
C GLN A 26 13.13 6.56 -10.47
N GLU A 27 14.41 6.18 -10.42
CA GLU A 27 15.03 5.58 -9.23
C GLU A 27 14.94 6.52 -8.02
N GLN A 28 15.26 7.81 -8.17
CA GLN A 28 15.15 8.77 -7.06
C GLN A 28 13.69 9.05 -6.67
N SER A 29 12.74 9.05 -7.62
CA SER A 29 11.31 9.19 -7.33
C SER A 29 10.75 7.98 -6.54
N ILE A 30 11.19 6.76 -6.90
CA ILE A 30 10.90 5.52 -6.17
C ILE A 30 11.47 5.61 -4.75
N LEU A 31 12.72 6.03 -4.58
CA LEU A 31 13.37 6.15 -3.27
C LEU A 31 12.77 7.26 -2.39
N ALA A 32 12.44 8.42 -2.95
CA ALA A 32 11.77 9.52 -2.25
C ALA A 32 10.37 9.11 -1.76
N THR A 33 9.62 8.39 -2.60
CA THR A 33 8.31 7.85 -2.23
C THR A 33 8.45 6.75 -1.18
N PHE A 34 9.46 5.88 -1.28
CA PHE A 34 9.75 4.85 -0.27
C PHE A 34 10.17 5.46 1.08
N PHE A 35 10.96 6.54 1.08
CA PHE A 35 11.32 7.30 2.28
C PHE A 35 10.09 7.86 3.01
N GLU A 36 9.19 8.52 2.27
CA GLU A 36 7.92 9.02 2.80
C GLU A 36 7.07 7.89 3.39
N GLN A 37 6.91 6.78 2.65
CA GLN A 37 6.16 5.62 3.10
C GLN A 37 6.70 5.06 4.43
N LEU A 38 8.03 4.99 4.55
CA LEU A 38 8.68 4.60 5.80
C LEU A 38 8.54 5.66 6.91
N LEU A 39 8.27 6.94 6.62
CA LEU A 39 7.92 7.91 7.67
C LEU A 39 6.47 7.78 8.15
N LEU A 40 5.54 7.45 7.25
CA LEU A 40 4.09 7.53 7.46
C LEU A 40 3.39 6.23 7.89
N PHE A 41 3.93 5.06 7.57
CA PHE A 41 3.29 3.76 7.84
C PHE A 41 4.05 2.95 8.90
N ASP A 42 3.38 1.99 9.55
CA ASP A 42 4.04 1.15 10.57
C ASP A 42 5.08 0.24 9.91
N PHE A 43 4.74 -0.38 8.77
CA PHE A 43 5.68 -1.04 7.87
C PHE A 43 5.14 -1.12 6.43
N ALA A 44 6.03 -1.29 5.46
CA ALA A 44 5.70 -1.55 4.07
C ALA A 44 5.86 -3.04 3.71
N VAL A 45 4.85 -3.61 3.06
CA VAL A 45 4.91 -4.89 2.36
C VAL A 45 5.35 -4.58 0.93
N ILE A 46 6.56 -4.97 0.59
CA ILE A 46 7.15 -4.75 -0.73
C ILE A 46 6.84 -5.97 -1.59
N SER A 47 6.03 -5.76 -2.63
CA SER A 47 5.79 -6.71 -3.71
C SER A 47 7.12 -7.12 -4.35
N THR A 48 7.26 -8.39 -4.71
CA THR A 48 8.43 -8.93 -5.40
C THR A 48 8.03 -10.11 -6.27
N ASP A 49 8.92 -10.47 -7.20
CA ASP A 49 8.76 -11.59 -8.14
C ASP A 49 9.60 -12.81 -7.71
N LYS A 50 9.63 -13.85 -8.54
CA LYS A 50 10.41 -15.08 -8.29
C LYS A 50 11.93 -14.86 -8.25
N ASP A 51 12.45 -13.82 -8.91
CA ASP A 51 13.87 -13.46 -8.83
C ASP A 51 14.19 -12.48 -7.70
N ASN A 52 13.15 -12.02 -7.00
CA ASN A 52 13.18 -11.03 -5.94
C ASN A 52 13.92 -9.74 -6.36
N TYR A 53 13.48 -9.19 -7.50
CA TYR A 53 14.01 -7.94 -8.03
C TYR A 53 13.92 -6.79 -7.03
N SER A 54 12.87 -6.72 -6.19
CA SER A 54 12.73 -5.65 -5.19
C SER A 54 13.84 -5.64 -4.14
N LEU A 55 14.28 -6.82 -3.66
CA LEU A 55 15.44 -6.89 -2.77
C LEU A 55 16.73 -6.53 -3.53
N THR A 56 16.88 -6.98 -4.78
CA THR A 56 18.04 -6.65 -5.62
C THR A 56 18.17 -5.13 -5.81
N PHE A 57 17.07 -4.46 -6.16
CA PHE A 57 16.99 -3.01 -6.29
C PHE A 57 17.40 -2.33 -4.98
N LEU A 58 16.76 -2.69 -3.85
CA LEU A 58 17.04 -2.07 -2.55
C LEU A 58 18.51 -2.25 -2.12
N ILE A 59 19.10 -3.44 -2.27
CA ILE A 59 20.52 -3.66 -1.96
C ILE A 59 21.41 -2.80 -2.88
N SER A 60 21.09 -2.73 -4.18
CA SER A 60 21.88 -1.95 -5.16
C SER A 60 21.88 -0.43 -4.91
N LYS A 61 20.84 0.10 -4.27
CA LYS A 61 20.71 1.55 -3.98
C LYS A 61 21.06 1.94 -2.55
N LEU A 62 20.85 1.03 -1.58
CA LEU A 62 20.94 1.35 -0.16
C LEU A 62 22.08 0.63 0.58
N GLY A 63 22.68 -0.40 -0.05
CA GLY A 63 23.66 -1.28 0.57
C GLY A 63 23.05 -2.30 1.54
N PHE A 64 23.79 -3.37 1.83
CA PHE A 64 23.34 -4.48 2.67
C PHE A 64 22.91 -4.03 4.08
N ASP A 65 23.74 -3.21 4.75
CA ASP A 65 23.50 -2.83 6.16
C ASP A 65 22.19 -2.04 6.33
N THR A 66 21.87 -1.14 5.39
CA THR A 66 20.62 -0.37 5.40
C THR A 66 19.42 -1.29 5.22
N VAL A 67 19.47 -2.19 4.23
CA VAL A 67 18.38 -3.14 3.92
C VAL A 67 18.18 -4.12 5.07
N GLU A 68 19.26 -4.70 5.60
CA GLU A 68 19.20 -5.60 6.76
C GLU A 68 18.60 -4.89 7.98
N ARG A 69 19.00 -3.63 8.24
CA ARG A 69 18.46 -2.85 9.36
C ARG A 69 16.99 -2.45 9.17
N LEU A 70 16.54 -2.18 7.94
CA LEU A 70 15.12 -1.96 7.63
C LEU A 70 14.28 -3.21 7.97
N ILE A 71 14.78 -4.39 7.60
CA ILE A 71 14.13 -5.68 7.82
C ILE A 71 14.13 -6.04 9.32
N GLN A 72 15.27 -5.95 10.00
CA GLN A 72 15.38 -6.21 11.44
C GLN A 72 14.55 -5.26 12.30
N SER A 73 14.41 -3.99 11.89
CA SER A 73 13.54 -3.02 12.57
C SER A 73 12.04 -3.29 12.32
N GLY A 74 11.71 -4.29 11.50
CA GLY A 74 10.35 -4.62 11.08
C GLY A 74 9.70 -3.54 10.22
N TYR A 75 10.49 -2.67 9.56
CA TYR A 75 9.98 -1.54 8.78
C TYR A 75 9.57 -1.97 7.36
N ILE A 76 10.16 -3.04 6.85
CA ILE A 76 9.77 -3.66 5.58
C ILE A 76 9.57 -5.16 5.73
N LYS A 77 8.67 -5.69 4.91
CA LYS A 77 8.43 -7.11 4.64
C LYS A 77 8.38 -7.33 3.14
N PHE A 78 8.51 -8.57 2.69
CA PHE A 78 8.31 -8.92 1.29
C PHE A 78 7.04 -9.76 1.10
N SER A 79 6.41 -9.63 -0.06
CA SER A 79 5.42 -10.59 -0.56
C SER A 79 5.76 -10.96 -1.99
N ILE A 80 5.62 -12.23 -2.33
CA ILE A 80 5.79 -12.73 -3.70
C ILE A 80 4.42 -12.65 -4.36
N LYS A 81 4.30 -12.02 -5.54
CA LYS A 81 3.08 -12.15 -6.35
C LYS A 81 2.99 -13.60 -6.84
N SER A 82 2.17 -14.44 -6.20
CA SER A 82 1.98 -15.84 -6.61
C SER A 82 0.98 -15.94 -7.75
N ALA A 83 -0.07 -15.12 -7.73
CA ALA A 83 -1.00 -14.97 -8.83
C ALA A 83 -0.40 -14.07 -9.93
N LEU A 84 -0.57 -14.49 -11.19
CA LEU A 84 -0.09 -13.78 -12.36
C LEU A 84 -1.15 -13.77 -13.47
N ILE A 85 -1.07 -12.79 -14.35
CA ILE A 85 -1.83 -12.70 -15.60
C ILE A 85 -0.80 -12.41 -16.70
N VAL A 86 -0.94 -13.05 -17.86
CA VAL A 86 -0.03 -12.90 -19.00
C VAL A 86 -0.80 -12.82 -20.31
N SER A 87 -0.22 -12.19 -21.32
CA SER A 87 -0.71 -12.16 -22.70
C SER A 87 0.35 -12.71 -23.66
N GLY A 88 -0.09 -13.35 -24.74
CA GLY A 88 0.78 -13.70 -25.86
C GLY A 88 1.09 -12.47 -26.72
N THR A 89 2.37 -12.24 -27.01
CA THR A 89 2.85 -11.08 -27.81
C THR A 89 3.21 -11.41 -29.25
N GLY A 90 3.06 -12.67 -29.67
CA GLY A 90 3.40 -13.14 -31.02
C GLY A 90 4.88 -13.49 -31.18
N ASN A 91 5.30 -13.79 -32.42
CA ASN A 91 6.67 -14.21 -32.71
C ASN A 91 7.52 -13.06 -33.24
N LYS A 92 8.67 -12.77 -32.65
CA LYS A 92 9.59 -11.76 -33.19
C LYS A 92 10.30 -12.27 -34.45
N LYS A 93 10.17 -11.54 -35.56
CA LYS A 93 10.79 -11.83 -36.86
C LYS A 93 12.26 -11.38 -36.88
N LEU A 94 13.01 -11.88 -37.88
CA LEU A 94 14.43 -11.57 -38.07
C LEU A 94 14.69 -10.09 -38.40
N ASP A 95 13.71 -9.37 -38.95
CA ASP A 95 13.74 -7.92 -39.19
C ASP A 95 13.43 -7.09 -37.93
N GLY A 96 13.09 -7.74 -36.81
CA GLY A 96 12.73 -7.11 -35.54
C GLY A 96 11.24 -6.80 -35.37
N THR A 97 10.40 -6.98 -36.40
CA THR A 97 8.95 -6.81 -36.31
C THR A 97 8.29 -7.99 -35.57
N MET A 98 7.03 -7.83 -35.15
CA MET A 98 6.26 -8.90 -34.49
C MET A 98 5.30 -9.57 -35.48
N ASP A 99 5.17 -10.89 -35.38
CA ASP A 99 4.14 -11.67 -36.06
C ASP A 99 2.93 -11.87 -35.14
N GLU A 100 1.91 -11.04 -35.35
CA GLU A 100 0.63 -11.15 -34.64
C GLU A 100 -0.19 -12.36 -35.10
N SER A 101 0.10 -13.02 -36.23
CA SER A 101 -0.70 -14.18 -36.69
C SER A 101 -0.76 -15.31 -35.66
N ALA A 102 0.25 -15.41 -34.79
CA ALA A 102 0.34 -16.40 -33.74
C ALA A 102 -0.53 -16.11 -32.49
N ILE A 103 -1.05 -14.89 -32.29
CA ILE A 103 -1.88 -14.54 -31.12
C ILE A 103 -3.39 -14.75 -31.36
N TYR A 104 -3.84 -14.66 -32.62
CA TYR A 104 -5.23 -14.92 -32.98
C TYR A 104 -5.63 -16.37 -32.65
N SER A 105 -6.87 -16.58 -32.24
CA SER A 105 -7.39 -17.85 -31.67
C SER A 105 -6.79 -18.27 -30.32
N GLN A 106 -5.78 -17.55 -29.77
CA GLN A 106 -5.34 -17.73 -28.38
C GLN A 106 -6.09 -16.77 -27.44
N PRO A 107 -6.35 -17.14 -26.16
CA PRO A 107 -6.93 -16.23 -25.18
C PRO A 107 -6.14 -14.91 -25.11
N PRO A 108 -6.81 -13.75 -24.98
CA PRO A 108 -6.13 -12.45 -24.97
C PRO A 108 -5.32 -12.20 -23.70
N ILE A 109 -5.78 -12.76 -22.58
CA ILE A 109 -5.04 -12.86 -21.32
C ILE A 109 -5.29 -14.24 -20.70
N ILE A 110 -4.33 -14.74 -19.94
CA ILE A 110 -4.37 -16.02 -19.22
C ILE A 110 -3.95 -15.79 -17.78
N GLY A 111 -4.81 -16.18 -16.84
CA GLY A 111 -4.51 -16.22 -15.42
C GLY A 111 -3.71 -17.47 -15.05
N GLY A 112 -2.73 -17.32 -14.18
CA GLY A 112 -1.85 -18.41 -13.75
C GLY A 112 -1.30 -18.22 -12.34
N VAL A 113 -0.39 -19.12 -11.97
CA VAL A 113 0.23 -19.17 -10.65
C VAL A 113 1.71 -19.53 -10.79
N LEU A 114 2.56 -18.92 -9.97
CA LEU A 114 3.94 -19.38 -9.76
C LEU A 114 3.96 -20.77 -9.10
N GLY A 115 4.90 -21.62 -9.49
CA GLY A 115 5.09 -22.93 -8.88
C GLY A 115 5.67 -22.84 -7.46
N GLU A 116 5.57 -23.92 -6.66
CA GLU A 116 6.09 -23.94 -5.28
C GLU A 116 7.59 -23.57 -5.20
N GLU A 117 8.40 -23.95 -6.19
CA GLU A 117 9.82 -23.58 -6.30
C GLU A 117 10.10 -22.10 -6.66
N GLU A 118 9.09 -21.39 -7.12
CA GLU A 118 9.11 -19.96 -7.44
C GLU A 118 8.50 -19.12 -6.30
N LEU A 119 7.82 -19.78 -5.35
CA LEU A 119 7.27 -19.20 -4.12
C LEU A 119 8.16 -19.41 -2.88
N ASP A 120 9.18 -20.26 -2.99
CA ASP A 120 10.19 -20.51 -1.97
C ASP A 120 10.98 -19.23 -1.60
N PRO A 121 10.82 -18.68 -0.38
CA PRO A 121 11.49 -17.43 0.00
C PRO A 121 13.01 -17.57 0.11
N GLU A 122 13.55 -18.76 0.41
CA GLU A 122 15.00 -18.96 0.50
C GLU A 122 15.63 -19.01 -0.90
N LYS A 123 14.99 -19.68 -1.87
CA LYS A 123 15.40 -19.61 -3.29
C LYS A 123 15.30 -18.19 -3.83
N ASN A 124 14.22 -17.47 -3.53
CA ASN A 124 14.01 -16.12 -4.06
C ASN A 124 15.01 -15.12 -3.45
N VAL A 125 15.30 -15.18 -2.15
CA VAL A 125 16.40 -14.38 -1.57
C VAL A 125 17.76 -14.79 -2.15
N PHE A 126 18.03 -16.09 -2.32
CA PHE A 126 19.28 -16.57 -2.94
C PHE A 126 19.49 -16.01 -4.36
N ARG A 127 18.43 -15.98 -5.21
CA ARG A 127 18.47 -15.42 -6.58
C ARG A 127 18.77 -13.92 -6.59
N ALA A 128 18.32 -13.16 -5.59
CA ALA A 128 18.65 -11.74 -5.44
C ALA A 128 20.08 -11.51 -4.91
N VAL A 129 20.43 -12.11 -3.77
CA VAL A 129 21.72 -11.80 -3.10
C VAL A 129 22.94 -12.38 -3.83
N SER A 130 22.78 -13.42 -4.65
CA SER A 130 23.89 -14.01 -5.43
C SER A 130 24.32 -13.17 -6.63
N ARG A 131 23.68 -12.01 -6.87
CA ARG A 131 24.07 -11.01 -7.88
C ARG A 131 25.19 -10.09 -7.40
N PHE A 132 25.49 -10.12 -6.10
CA PHE A 132 26.49 -9.27 -5.44
C PHE A 132 27.69 -10.13 -5.03
N ASP A 133 28.89 -9.54 -5.04
CA ASP A 133 30.10 -10.19 -4.56
C ASP A 133 30.09 -10.25 -3.03
N ILE A 134 29.49 -11.31 -2.48
CA ILE A 134 29.40 -11.59 -1.05
C ILE A 134 29.80 -13.03 -0.71
N ASP A 135 30.49 -13.18 0.41
CA ASP A 135 30.96 -14.47 0.88
C ASP A 135 29.81 -15.43 1.25
N ARG A 136 30.08 -16.74 1.23
CA ARG A 136 29.08 -17.78 1.48
C ARG A 136 28.44 -17.71 2.87
N ARG A 137 29.17 -17.28 3.90
CA ARG A 137 28.66 -17.13 5.28
C ARG A 137 27.72 -15.94 5.38
N THR A 138 28.09 -14.79 4.82
CA THR A 138 27.21 -13.61 4.75
C THR A 138 25.97 -13.89 3.91
N ARG A 139 26.11 -14.54 2.75
CA ARG A 139 24.98 -14.96 1.92
C ARG A 139 24.00 -15.86 2.67
N ASN A 140 24.47 -16.93 3.31
CA ASN A 140 23.61 -17.85 4.06
C ASN A 140 22.93 -17.18 5.27
N ARG A 141 23.63 -16.24 5.92
CA ARG A 141 23.11 -15.43 7.03
C ARG A 141 21.94 -14.56 6.57
N LEU A 142 22.13 -13.82 5.47
CA LEU A 142 21.11 -12.96 4.86
C LEU A 142 19.91 -13.76 4.37
N ILE A 143 20.10 -14.91 3.72
CA ILE A 143 19.00 -15.79 3.27
C ILE A 143 18.08 -16.12 4.44
N LYS A 144 18.62 -16.65 5.54
CA LYS A 144 17.84 -17.02 6.74
C LYS A 144 17.14 -15.83 7.42
N GLN A 145 17.76 -14.65 7.42
CA GLN A 145 17.14 -13.46 8.01
C GLN A 145 16.00 -12.92 7.15
N ILE A 146 16.22 -12.80 5.84
CA ILE A 146 15.27 -12.14 4.93
C ILE A 146 14.11 -13.06 4.57
N SER A 147 14.33 -14.37 4.41
CA SER A 147 13.26 -15.36 4.16
C SER A 147 12.19 -15.34 5.26
N SER A 148 12.62 -15.20 6.53
CA SER A 148 11.72 -15.09 7.69
C SER A 148 10.81 -13.85 7.71
N CYS A 149 11.09 -12.87 6.85
CA CYS A 149 10.34 -11.60 6.75
C CYS A 149 9.37 -11.54 5.57
N TYR A 150 9.19 -12.65 4.85
CA TYR A 150 8.13 -12.79 3.86
C TYR A 150 6.75 -12.97 4.52
N ILE A 151 5.71 -12.60 3.79
CA ILE A 151 4.32 -12.95 4.08
C ILE A 151 3.63 -13.41 2.78
N ALA A 152 2.71 -14.36 2.89
CA ALA A 152 1.75 -14.63 1.84
C ALA A 152 0.68 -13.53 1.85
N THR A 153 0.28 -13.04 0.68
CA THR A 153 -0.77 -12.00 0.53
C THR A 153 -1.83 -12.34 -0.51
N ASP A 154 -1.60 -13.33 -1.36
CA ASP A 154 -2.55 -13.83 -2.33
C ASP A 154 -2.84 -15.32 -2.12
N ASP A 155 -3.93 -15.79 -2.73
CA ASP A 155 -4.21 -17.20 -2.93
C ASP A 155 -4.15 -17.52 -4.41
N MET A 156 -3.72 -18.74 -4.71
CA MET A 156 -3.41 -19.22 -6.07
C MET A 156 -4.57 -19.13 -7.08
N LYS A 157 -5.79 -18.83 -6.65
CA LYS A 157 -6.97 -18.72 -7.53
C LYS A 157 -7.22 -17.32 -8.09
N ILE A 158 -6.80 -16.27 -7.38
CA ILE A 158 -7.23 -14.89 -7.68
C ILE A 158 -6.78 -14.41 -9.09
N GLY A 159 -5.67 -14.93 -9.63
CA GLY A 159 -5.22 -14.64 -11.00
C GLY A 159 -6.13 -15.22 -12.08
N VAL A 160 -6.68 -16.41 -11.87
CA VAL A 160 -7.66 -17.04 -12.77
C VAL A 160 -9.01 -16.34 -12.65
N GLU A 161 -9.50 -16.16 -11.41
CA GLU A 161 -10.78 -15.51 -11.12
C GLU A 161 -10.83 -14.05 -11.64
N THR A 162 -9.71 -13.31 -11.55
CA THR A 162 -9.58 -11.97 -12.15
C THR A 162 -9.62 -12.02 -13.68
N THR A 163 -8.98 -13.02 -14.29
CA THR A 163 -9.00 -13.19 -15.75
C THR A 163 -10.40 -13.47 -16.25
N ASP A 164 -11.11 -14.42 -15.64
CA ASP A 164 -12.49 -14.75 -16.01
C ASP A 164 -13.43 -13.54 -15.81
N PHE A 165 -13.28 -12.79 -14.70
CA PHE A 165 -14.04 -11.56 -14.48
C PHE A 165 -13.85 -10.53 -15.60
N ILE A 166 -12.61 -10.33 -16.05
CA ILE A 166 -12.27 -9.34 -17.09
C ILE A 166 -12.77 -9.78 -18.48
N ILE A 167 -12.60 -11.06 -18.85
CA ILE A 167 -13.10 -11.57 -20.14
C ILE A 167 -14.63 -11.51 -20.19
N ASN A 168 -15.32 -11.81 -19.10
CA ASN A 168 -16.78 -11.66 -19.02
C ASN A 168 -17.20 -10.19 -19.07
N SER A 169 -16.48 -9.29 -18.39
CA SER A 169 -16.73 -7.84 -18.44
C SER A 169 -16.53 -7.26 -19.84
N TYR A 170 -15.52 -7.74 -20.59
CA TYR A 170 -15.33 -7.38 -22.00
C TYR A 170 -16.51 -7.84 -22.85
N LYS A 171 -16.93 -9.12 -22.73
CA LYS A 171 -18.09 -9.67 -23.47
C LYS A 171 -19.42 -9.00 -23.12
N GLN A 172 -19.53 -8.40 -21.95
CA GLN A 172 -20.70 -7.62 -21.50
C GLN A 172 -20.62 -6.14 -21.91
N ASN A 173 -19.60 -5.74 -22.69
CA ASN A 173 -19.30 -4.36 -23.09
C ASN A 173 -19.07 -3.38 -21.91
N HIS A 174 -18.83 -3.89 -20.70
CA HIS A 174 -18.61 -3.06 -19.51
C HIS A 174 -17.29 -2.26 -19.58
N LEU A 175 -16.36 -2.63 -20.46
CA LEU A 175 -15.04 -2.00 -20.62
C LEU A 175 -14.99 -0.92 -21.71
N GLU A 176 -16.13 -0.55 -22.32
CA GLU A 176 -16.21 0.48 -23.36
C GLU A 176 -15.60 1.82 -22.92
N THR A 177 -15.87 2.26 -21.69
CA THR A 177 -15.33 3.52 -21.13
C THR A 177 -13.81 3.51 -20.92
N LEU A 178 -13.20 2.32 -20.85
CA LEU A 178 -11.74 2.13 -20.79
C LEU A 178 -11.12 2.00 -22.21
N GLY A 179 -11.90 2.28 -23.26
CA GLY A 179 -11.48 2.12 -24.65
C GLY A 179 -11.27 0.66 -25.05
N LEU A 180 -12.09 -0.24 -24.50
CA LEU A 180 -12.20 -1.66 -24.84
C LEU A 180 -13.68 -2.07 -25.09
N PRO A 181 -14.36 -1.48 -26.09
CA PRO A 181 -15.72 -1.88 -26.47
C PRO A 181 -15.77 -3.29 -27.09
N TYR A 182 -16.91 -3.96 -26.95
CA TYR A 182 -17.17 -5.29 -27.50
C TYR A 182 -17.51 -5.22 -29.00
N LEU A 183 -16.48 -5.13 -29.83
CA LEU A 183 -16.59 -5.04 -31.30
C LEU A 183 -16.23 -6.35 -32.02
N LYS A 184 -15.68 -7.34 -31.31
CA LYS A 184 -15.18 -8.63 -31.82
C LYS A 184 -14.96 -9.62 -30.67
N GLU A 185 -14.73 -10.90 -30.95
CA GLU A 185 -14.50 -11.89 -29.90
C GLU A 185 -13.13 -11.66 -29.20
N PRO A 186 -12.96 -12.08 -27.93
CA PRO A 186 -11.71 -11.82 -27.19
C PRO A 186 -10.47 -12.44 -27.85
N PHE A 187 -10.65 -13.53 -28.59
CA PHE A 187 -9.59 -14.23 -29.34
C PHE A 187 -9.11 -13.44 -30.59
N GLU A 188 -9.84 -12.40 -30.98
CA GLU A 188 -9.59 -11.54 -32.15
C GLU A 188 -8.98 -10.18 -31.77
N LEU A 189 -8.72 -9.96 -30.47
CA LEU A 189 -8.03 -8.76 -29.97
C LEU A 189 -6.57 -8.74 -30.44
N ASN A 190 -6.14 -7.57 -30.90
CA ASN A 190 -4.77 -7.26 -31.34
C ASN A 190 -3.85 -6.99 -30.13
N LEU A 191 -2.57 -6.73 -30.39
CA LEU A 191 -1.60 -6.47 -29.30
C LEU A 191 -2.00 -5.30 -28.38
N GLN A 192 -2.47 -4.17 -28.92
CA GLN A 192 -2.82 -2.99 -28.11
C GLN A 192 -4.05 -3.22 -27.23
N GLU A 193 -5.05 -3.96 -27.73
CA GLU A 193 -6.24 -4.32 -26.96
C GLU A 193 -5.91 -5.35 -25.87
N ARG A 194 -5.00 -6.30 -26.16
CA ARG A 194 -4.49 -7.27 -25.19
C ARG A 194 -3.62 -6.62 -24.11
N GLU A 195 -2.82 -5.63 -24.48
CA GLU A 195 -1.98 -4.84 -23.56
C GLU A 195 -2.85 -4.10 -22.55
N LYS A 196 -3.89 -3.37 -23.00
CA LYS A 196 -4.88 -2.76 -22.10
C LYS A 196 -5.60 -3.77 -21.18
N LEU A 197 -5.98 -4.95 -21.70
CA LEU A 197 -6.58 -6.01 -20.87
C LEU A 197 -5.60 -6.56 -19.84
N LEU A 198 -4.30 -6.62 -20.16
CA LEU A 198 -3.25 -7.07 -19.25
C LEU A 198 -2.98 -6.02 -18.15
N GLU A 199 -2.94 -4.73 -18.49
CA GLU A 199 -2.84 -3.61 -17.54
C GLU A 199 -4.05 -3.56 -16.59
N LEU A 200 -5.27 -3.71 -17.12
CA LEU A 200 -6.49 -3.85 -16.33
C LEU A 200 -6.43 -5.11 -15.45
N GLY A 201 -5.91 -6.21 -15.99
CA GLY A 201 -5.65 -7.47 -15.28
C GLY A 201 -4.77 -7.28 -14.05
N HIS A 202 -3.57 -6.72 -14.24
CA HIS A 202 -2.65 -6.44 -13.15
C HIS A 202 -3.22 -5.44 -12.14
N SER A 203 -3.99 -4.45 -12.60
CA SER A 203 -4.64 -3.46 -11.74
C SER A 203 -5.70 -4.08 -10.83
N ILE A 204 -6.66 -4.84 -11.40
CA ILE A 204 -7.73 -5.50 -10.62
C ILE A 204 -7.16 -6.59 -9.71
N LEU A 205 -6.18 -7.36 -10.20
CA LEU A 205 -5.47 -8.37 -9.42
C LEU A 205 -4.81 -7.75 -8.17
N GLU A 206 -4.05 -6.66 -8.35
CA GLU A 206 -3.38 -6.01 -7.23
C GLU A 206 -4.38 -5.31 -6.29
N MET A 207 -5.45 -4.71 -6.81
CA MET A 207 -6.55 -4.17 -6.00
C MET A 207 -7.19 -5.26 -5.12
N GLY A 208 -7.42 -6.46 -5.66
CA GLY A 208 -7.91 -7.62 -4.92
C GLY A 208 -6.96 -8.01 -3.78
N ILE A 209 -5.65 -8.09 -4.04
CA ILE A 209 -4.62 -8.38 -3.03
C ILE A 209 -4.60 -7.30 -1.93
N ILE A 210 -4.59 -6.02 -2.30
CA ILE A 210 -4.58 -4.89 -1.36
C ILE A 210 -5.81 -4.96 -0.45
N SER A 211 -7.01 -5.09 -1.03
CA SER A 211 -8.27 -5.10 -0.30
C SER A 211 -8.39 -6.29 0.65
N LYS A 212 -8.10 -7.51 0.15
CA LYS A 212 -8.23 -8.77 0.91
C LYS A 212 -7.39 -8.80 2.19
N ASN A 213 -6.25 -8.11 2.21
CA ASN A 213 -5.36 -8.05 3.37
C ASN A 213 -5.57 -6.79 4.24
N GLY A 214 -6.51 -5.91 3.88
CA GLY A 214 -6.70 -4.62 4.55
C GLY A 214 -5.48 -3.69 4.43
N PHE A 215 -4.70 -3.83 3.36
CA PHE A 215 -3.55 -2.96 3.10
C PHE A 215 -4.01 -1.62 2.52
N LYS A 216 -3.16 -0.60 2.69
CA LYS A 216 -3.28 0.69 2.03
C LYS A 216 -2.32 0.73 0.82
N SER A 217 -2.64 1.46 -0.24
CA SER A 217 -1.74 1.63 -1.40
C SER A 217 -1.67 3.09 -1.87
N TYR A 218 -0.52 3.44 -2.42
CA TYR A 218 -0.18 4.75 -3.01
C TYR A 218 -0.64 4.93 -4.45
N ASN A 219 -0.88 3.82 -5.16
CA ASN A 219 -1.24 3.87 -6.56
C ASN A 219 -2.62 4.48 -6.71
N ASN A 220 -2.77 5.38 -7.67
CA ASN A 220 -4.09 5.91 -7.99
C ASN A 220 -4.82 4.91 -8.90
N TYR A 221 -5.88 4.29 -8.36
CA TYR A 221 -6.77 3.39 -9.11
C TYR A 221 -8.12 4.05 -9.44
N SER A 222 -8.26 5.38 -9.28
CA SER A 222 -9.53 6.09 -9.48
C SER A 222 -10.08 6.05 -10.91
N GLU A 223 -9.25 5.68 -11.88
CA GLU A 223 -9.62 5.54 -13.30
C GLU A 223 -10.53 4.31 -13.54
N PHE A 224 -10.57 3.37 -12.59
CA PHE A 224 -11.37 2.15 -12.69
C PHE A 224 -12.68 2.27 -11.89
N GLU A 225 -13.68 2.98 -12.41
CA GLU A 225 -14.99 3.18 -11.74
C GLU A 225 -15.67 1.86 -11.35
N ILE A 226 -15.46 0.81 -12.15
CA ILE A 226 -15.93 -0.57 -11.92
C ILE A 226 -15.36 -1.16 -10.63
N ALA A 227 -14.09 -0.87 -10.32
CA ALA A 227 -13.39 -1.39 -9.15
C ALA A 227 -13.56 -0.49 -7.91
N GLN A 228 -13.68 0.82 -8.11
CA GLN A 228 -13.68 1.83 -7.04
C GLN A 228 -14.80 1.61 -6.00
N LYS A 229 -15.99 1.16 -6.42
CA LYS A 229 -17.15 0.90 -5.54
C LYS A 229 -17.01 -0.39 -4.71
N SER A 230 -16.11 -1.30 -5.11
CA SER A 230 -15.91 -2.61 -4.45
C SER A 230 -14.73 -2.63 -3.47
N PHE A 231 -13.89 -1.59 -3.47
CA PHE A 231 -12.60 -1.59 -2.80
C PHE A 231 -12.33 -0.30 -1.99
N GLU A 232 -13.14 -0.06 -0.95
CA GLU A 232 -13.08 1.14 -0.09
C GLU A 232 -11.72 1.45 0.55
N ASN A 233 -10.81 0.47 0.65
CA ASN A 233 -9.47 0.65 1.22
C ASN A 233 -8.43 1.25 0.25
N ILE A 234 -8.79 1.42 -1.02
CA ILE A 234 -7.85 1.74 -2.10
C ILE A 234 -7.74 3.26 -2.32
N GLY A 235 -6.54 3.73 -2.64
CA GLY A 235 -6.19 5.16 -2.67
C GLY A 235 -6.03 5.82 -1.28
N LYS A 236 -6.32 5.12 -0.18
CA LYS A 236 -6.20 5.67 1.19
C LYS A 236 -4.80 6.19 1.54
N ALA A 237 -3.72 5.56 1.06
CA ALA A 237 -2.37 6.05 1.36
C ALA A 237 -1.98 7.27 0.51
N TYR A 238 -2.54 7.40 -0.70
CA TYR A 238 -2.40 8.61 -1.52
C TYR A 238 -2.98 9.82 -0.77
N LYS A 239 -4.23 9.71 -0.30
CA LYS A 239 -4.86 10.73 0.57
C LYS A 239 -4.02 11.07 1.79
N ILE A 240 -3.41 10.07 2.45
CA ILE A 240 -2.52 10.31 3.60
C ILE A 240 -1.27 11.12 3.19
N SER A 241 -0.67 10.86 2.03
CA SER A 241 0.46 11.65 1.50
C SER A 241 0.05 13.10 1.16
N GLU A 242 -1.10 13.30 0.50
CA GLU A 242 -1.67 14.62 0.23
C GLU A 242 -1.94 15.40 1.53
N ASN A 243 -2.63 14.76 2.48
CA ASN A 243 -3.00 15.33 3.78
C ASN A 243 -1.77 15.69 4.63
N VAL A 244 -0.69 14.89 4.58
CA VAL A 244 0.60 15.22 5.20
C VAL A 244 1.26 16.41 4.52
N SER A 245 1.26 16.44 3.18
CA SER A 245 1.90 17.50 2.39
C SER A 245 1.23 18.84 2.64
N GLU A 246 -0.10 18.88 2.78
CA GLU A 246 -0.84 20.10 3.15
C GLU A 246 -0.49 20.59 4.57
N ILE A 247 -0.43 19.69 5.56
CA ILE A 247 0.00 20.06 6.93
C ILE A 247 1.42 20.65 6.90
N LEU A 248 2.35 20.03 6.18
CA LEU A 248 3.73 20.52 6.05
C LEU A 248 3.79 21.88 5.35
N ARG A 249 2.99 22.09 4.30
CA ARG A 249 2.85 23.36 3.59
C ARG A 249 2.36 24.49 4.50
N ILE A 250 1.31 24.25 5.29
CA ILE A 250 0.79 25.20 6.30
C ILE A 250 1.85 25.51 7.36
N GLU A 251 2.63 24.51 7.75
CA GLU A 251 3.78 24.66 8.64
C GLU A 251 5.03 25.27 7.98
N ASN A 252 4.97 25.70 6.72
CA ASN A 252 6.09 26.24 5.94
C ASN A 252 7.30 25.28 5.89
N THR A 253 7.02 24.01 5.60
CA THR A 253 7.99 22.91 5.48
C THR A 253 7.81 22.26 4.10
N PRO A 254 8.88 21.84 3.39
CA PRO A 254 8.73 21.00 2.20
C PRO A 254 8.05 19.67 2.56
N ASP A 255 7.40 19.02 1.59
CA ASP A 255 6.85 17.68 1.79
C ASP A 255 7.95 16.62 1.98
N LEU A 256 7.56 15.42 2.41
CA LEU A 256 8.50 14.36 2.79
C LEU A 256 9.34 13.84 1.61
N LYS A 257 8.88 13.98 0.36
CA LYS A 257 9.63 13.60 -0.84
C LYS A 257 10.64 14.69 -1.21
N GLN A 258 10.23 15.95 -1.13
CA GLN A 258 11.13 17.10 -1.32
C GLN A 258 12.17 17.23 -0.20
N ILE A 259 11.87 16.76 1.02
CA ILE A 259 12.87 16.62 2.10
C ILE A 259 13.96 15.63 1.68
N TYR A 260 13.59 14.45 1.18
CA TYR A 260 14.55 13.46 0.65
C TYR A 260 15.36 14.01 -0.53
N LEU A 261 14.69 14.58 -1.54
CA LEU A 261 15.33 15.03 -2.78
C LEU A 261 16.27 16.24 -2.60
N ASN A 262 15.95 17.18 -1.70
CA ASN A 262 16.62 18.49 -1.65
C ASN A 262 17.48 18.74 -0.40
N ASN A 263 17.34 17.97 0.68
CA ASN A 263 17.96 18.28 1.98
C ASN A 263 18.98 17.20 2.43
N ASN A 264 19.67 16.56 1.48
CA ASN A 264 20.71 15.54 1.71
C ASN A 264 20.28 14.30 2.54
N PHE A 265 18.98 14.07 2.76
CA PHE A 265 18.49 12.92 3.51
C PHE A 265 18.69 11.62 2.72
N THR A 266 19.13 10.59 3.43
CA THR A 266 19.27 9.23 2.92
C THR A 266 18.18 8.33 3.49
N ILE A 267 18.00 7.12 2.96
CA ILE A 267 17.13 6.12 3.62
C ILE A 267 17.66 5.75 5.02
N SER A 268 18.95 5.92 5.31
CA SER A 268 19.50 5.64 6.65
C SER A 268 19.02 6.63 7.73
N ASP A 269 18.65 7.86 7.35
CA ASP A 269 18.08 8.84 8.30
C ASP A 269 16.72 8.41 8.84
N ILE A 270 16.04 7.46 8.17
CA ILE A 270 14.77 6.87 8.62
C ILE A 270 14.87 6.28 10.02
N PHE A 271 16.04 5.76 10.41
CA PHE A 271 16.28 5.19 11.73
C PHE A 271 16.39 6.25 12.83
N LYS A 272 16.66 7.51 12.48
CA LYS A 272 16.60 8.68 13.36
C LYS A 272 15.15 9.21 13.41
N LEU A 273 14.60 9.54 12.23
CA LEU A 273 13.31 10.21 12.09
C LEU A 273 12.12 9.38 12.61
N ARG A 274 12.06 8.06 12.34
CA ARG A 274 10.98 7.18 12.86
C ARG A 274 10.99 7.03 14.39
N HIS A 275 12.10 7.37 15.06
CA HIS A 275 12.28 7.29 16.51
C HIS A 275 12.17 8.63 17.25
N LEU A 276 11.91 9.75 16.55
CA LEU A 276 11.55 11.00 17.20
C LEU A 276 10.34 10.78 18.14
N ARG A 277 10.37 11.38 19.33
CA ARG A 277 9.48 11.08 20.49
C ARG A 277 7.98 11.09 20.18
N THR A 278 7.58 11.80 19.13
CA THR A 278 6.19 11.95 18.65
C THR A 278 5.93 11.32 17.28
N ALA A 279 6.92 10.76 16.57
CA ALA A 279 6.74 10.17 15.24
C ALA A 279 5.69 9.05 15.23
N LYS A 280 5.69 8.16 16.23
CA LYS A 280 4.66 7.12 16.38
C LYS A 280 3.26 7.70 16.67
N TYR A 281 3.15 8.85 17.34
CA TYR A 281 1.88 9.55 17.52
C TYR A 281 1.39 10.14 16.20
N PHE A 282 2.27 10.88 15.50
CA PHE A 282 1.96 11.50 14.23
C PHE A 282 1.49 10.46 13.20
N ARG A 283 2.23 9.35 13.02
CA ARG A 283 1.79 8.22 12.16
C ARG A 283 0.40 7.71 12.51
N LYS A 284 0.15 7.40 13.78
CA LYS A 284 -1.14 6.87 14.24
C LYS A 284 -2.25 7.87 13.92
N TRP A 285 -2.09 9.11 14.36
CA TRP A 285 -3.06 10.19 14.21
C TRP A 285 -3.36 10.50 12.73
N ILE A 286 -2.36 10.66 11.86
CA ILE A 286 -2.61 11.01 10.44
C ILE A 286 -3.20 9.85 9.64
N ASN A 287 -2.95 8.60 10.04
CA ASN A 287 -3.66 7.46 9.46
C ASN A 287 -5.12 7.42 9.94
N GLU A 288 -5.38 7.60 11.24
CA GLU A 288 -6.74 7.56 11.80
C GLU A 288 -7.61 8.75 11.34
N VAL A 289 -7.02 9.91 11.05
CA VAL A 289 -7.76 11.10 10.56
C VAL A 289 -7.75 11.19 9.03
N GLY A 290 -6.65 10.83 8.36
CA GLY A 290 -6.43 11.10 6.94
C GLY A 290 -6.88 10.01 5.94
N GLU A 291 -7.37 8.84 6.40
CA GLU A 291 -7.85 7.78 5.48
C GLU A 291 -9.08 8.21 4.67
N ASN A 292 -10.06 8.82 5.33
CA ASN A 292 -11.39 9.08 4.77
C ASN A 292 -11.67 10.57 4.56
N SER A 293 -10.84 11.46 5.12
CA SER A 293 -10.99 12.92 5.07
C SER A 293 -10.14 13.58 3.98
N ASN A 294 -10.62 14.74 3.51
CA ASN A 294 -9.90 15.63 2.60
C ASN A 294 -8.97 16.60 3.34
N ALA A 295 -8.10 17.29 2.59
CA ALA A 295 -7.08 18.20 3.10
C ALA A 295 -7.63 19.33 4.01
N ASN A 296 -8.85 19.81 3.76
CA ASN A 296 -9.48 20.84 4.60
C ASN A 296 -9.91 20.28 5.96
N GLU A 297 -10.54 19.10 5.97
CA GLU A 297 -10.96 18.41 7.20
C GLU A 297 -9.77 18.00 8.07
N VAL A 298 -8.70 17.48 7.44
CA VAL A 298 -7.46 17.16 8.16
C VAL A 298 -6.78 18.43 8.69
N THR A 299 -6.81 19.53 7.94
CA THR A 299 -6.32 20.85 8.40
C THR A 299 -7.12 21.37 9.59
N GLU A 300 -8.45 21.26 9.59
CA GLU A 300 -9.27 21.58 10.76
C GLU A 300 -8.90 20.72 11.98
N ALA A 301 -8.72 19.42 11.79
CA ALA A 301 -8.33 18.51 12.85
C ALA A 301 -6.93 18.84 13.41
N TYR A 302 -5.96 19.16 12.54
CA TYR A 302 -4.61 19.60 12.90
C TYR A 302 -4.65 20.88 13.74
N LEU A 303 -5.38 21.90 13.28
CA LEU A 303 -5.49 23.18 13.97
C LEU A 303 -6.27 23.08 15.30
N ALA A 304 -7.25 22.18 15.40
CA ALA A 304 -7.95 21.89 16.66
C ALA A 304 -7.02 21.21 17.68
N GLU A 305 -6.23 20.24 17.25
CA GLU A 305 -5.28 19.46 18.06
C GLU A 305 -4.08 20.30 18.56
N ILE A 306 -3.74 21.39 17.87
CA ILE A 306 -2.78 22.40 18.37
C ILE A 306 -3.43 23.30 19.43
N LYS A 307 -4.66 23.76 19.18
CA LYS A 307 -5.35 24.75 20.04
C LYS A 307 -5.85 24.16 21.36
N VAL A 308 -6.19 22.87 21.38
CA VAL A 308 -6.67 22.18 22.59
C VAL A 308 -5.56 21.27 23.11
N ALA A 309 -5.00 21.58 24.29
CA ALA A 309 -3.96 20.77 24.95
C ALA A 309 -4.48 19.44 25.55
N LYS A 310 -5.40 18.75 24.85
CA LYS A 310 -5.94 17.43 25.16
C LYS A 310 -5.89 16.59 23.88
N SER A 311 -5.21 15.45 23.92
CA SER A 311 -5.05 14.57 22.76
C SER A 311 -6.38 14.22 22.09
N PHE A 312 -6.39 14.27 20.75
CA PHE A 312 -7.51 14.14 19.82
C PHE A 312 -8.63 13.20 20.28
N PHE A 313 -8.26 11.98 20.70
CA PHE A 313 -9.14 10.88 21.09
C PHE A 313 -10.05 11.22 22.29
N ASN A 314 -9.68 12.22 23.09
CA ASN A 314 -10.49 12.72 24.21
C ASN A 314 -11.51 13.79 23.81
N THR A 315 -11.38 14.38 22.62
CA THR A 315 -12.29 15.43 22.12
C THR A 315 -13.57 14.84 21.52
N THR A 316 -14.67 15.59 21.54
CA THR A 316 -15.94 15.12 20.95
C THR A 316 -15.83 14.89 19.44
N LYS A 317 -15.09 15.74 18.69
CA LYS A 317 -14.80 15.51 17.26
C LYS A 317 -14.00 14.21 17.06
N GLY A 318 -12.97 13.96 17.87
CA GLY A 318 -12.17 12.73 17.80
C GLY A 318 -12.98 11.47 18.13
N LYS A 319 -13.89 11.54 19.11
CA LYS A 319 -14.83 10.45 19.42
C LYS A 319 -15.85 10.21 18.31
N ILE A 320 -16.33 11.26 17.63
CA ILE A 320 -17.22 11.12 16.47
C ILE A 320 -16.47 10.44 15.31
N ILE A 321 -15.27 10.90 14.94
CA ILE A 321 -14.47 10.29 13.85
C ILE A 321 -14.12 8.83 14.18
N LYS A 322 -13.73 8.54 15.43
CA LYS A 322 -13.50 7.16 15.93
C LYS A 322 -14.75 6.28 15.83
N ASN A 323 -15.95 6.84 16.06
CA ASN A 323 -17.20 6.10 15.91
C ASN A 323 -17.59 5.93 14.42
N THR A 324 -17.40 6.93 13.56
CA THR A 324 -17.62 6.78 12.11
C THR A 324 -16.72 5.70 11.50
N LEU A 325 -15.47 5.59 11.97
CA LEU A 325 -14.55 4.50 11.61
C LEU A 325 -15.01 3.11 12.09
N LEU A 326 -15.87 3.02 13.11
CA LEU A 326 -16.40 1.77 13.65
C LEU A 326 -17.77 1.39 13.05
N TYR A 327 -18.60 2.37 12.70
CA TYR A 327 -19.92 2.14 12.10
C TYR A 327 -19.93 2.13 10.57
N GLY A 328 -18.89 2.64 9.90
CA GLY A 328 -18.78 2.62 8.43
C GLY A 328 -18.80 1.23 7.77
N ALA A 329 -18.75 0.14 8.55
CA ALA A 329 -18.80 -1.23 8.04
C ALA A 329 -20.22 -1.77 7.81
N THR A 330 -21.29 -1.18 8.36
CA THR A 330 -22.68 -1.62 8.13
C THR A 330 -23.71 -0.49 8.24
N THR A 331 -24.83 -0.68 7.52
CA THR A 331 -26.00 0.22 7.42
C THR A 331 -25.78 1.50 6.59
N GLY A 332 -26.75 1.78 5.71
CA GLY A 332 -26.69 2.90 4.76
C GLY A 332 -26.99 4.26 5.39
N LEU A 333 -26.82 5.32 4.59
CA LEU A 333 -26.99 6.72 4.97
C LEU A 333 -28.40 7.02 5.53
N GLY A 334 -28.54 6.92 6.86
CA GLY A 334 -29.80 7.08 7.59
C GLY A 334 -29.66 7.93 8.85
N THR A 335 -29.92 9.23 8.72
CA THR A 335 -30.32 10.16 9.80
C THR A 335 -29.50 10.14 11.12
N ILE A 336 -28.34 10.80 11.14
CA ILE A 336 -27.80 11.42 12.37
C ILE A 336 -27.39 12.89 12.11
N ILE A 337 -28.31 13.67 11.54
CA ILE A 337 -28.31 15.14 11.63
C ILE A 337 -29.73 15.58 12.04
N ALA A 338 -30.04 15.36 13.32
CA ALA A 338 -31.19 15.93 14.01
C ALA A 338 -30.72 16.45 15.38
N GLY A 339 -31.43 17.44 15.93
CA GLY A 339 -30.95 18.25 17.06
C GLY A 339 -30.91 17.53 18.42
N GLN A 340 -30.38 18.24 19.41
CA GLN A 340 -30.40 17.84 20.82
C GLN A 340 -31.84 17.87 21.40
N ILE A 341 -31.99 17.27 22.60
CA ILE A 341 -33.15 17.34 23.52
C ILE A 341 -34.33 16.39 23.16
N GLY A 342 -34.58 15.38 24.01
CA GLY A 342 -35.87 14.69 24.05
C GLY A 342 -35.90 13.29 24.69
N ALA A 343 -36.90 13.07 25.55
CA ALA A 343 -37.54 11.79 25.93
C ALA A 343 -36.70 10.62 26.51
N VAL A 344 -36.99 10.27 27.78
CA VAL A 344 -36.68 8.97 28.40
C VAL A 344 -37.91 8.04 28.33
N VAL A 345 -37.78 6.92 27.63
CA VAL A 345 -38.57 5.65 27.72
C VAL A 345 -37.60 4.56 27.21
N GLY A 346 -37.34 3.39 27.79
CA GLY A 346 -38.20 2.41 28.47
C GLY A 346 -38.53 1.27 27.48
N VAL A 347 -38.31 -0.04 27.67
CA VAL A 347 -37.60 -0.95 28.60
C VAL A 347 -38.07 -2.37 28.14
N ILE A 348 -37.27 -3.45 28.33
CA ILE A 348 -37.51 -4.87 27.88
C ILE A 348 -37.66 -5.11 26.34
N ALA A 349 -37.31 -6.28 25.74
CA ALA A 349 -36.76 -7.55 26.24
C ALA A 349 -35.84 -8.33 25.24
N LYS A 350 -34.60 -8.62 25.68
CA LYS A 350 -33.84 -9.91 25.78
C LYS A 350 -33.91 -11.04 24.67
N PRO A 351 -33.01 -12.07 24.68
CA PRO A 351 -32.21 -12.37 23.48
C PRO A 351 -32.37 -13.81 22.91
N VAL A 352 -31.60 -14.12 21.86
CA VAL A 352 -31.32 -15.48 21.38
C VAL A 352 -29.82 -15.80 21.55
N ILE A 353 -29.53 -17.06 21.90
CA ILE A 353 -28.28 -17.59 22.46
C ILE A 353 -28.14 -19.02 21.89
N GLU A 354 -27.00 -19.50 21.37
CA GLU A 354 -25.65 -18.92 21.19
C GLU A 354 -25.05 -19.42 19.82
N PRO A 355 -23.75 -19.76 19.54
CA PRO A 355 -22.54 -19.97 20.36
C PRO A 355 -21.45 -18.88 20.22
N ALA A 356 -20.60 -18.76 21.25
CA ALA A 356 -19.45 -17.86 21.28
C ALA A 356 -18.17 -18.43 20.62
N VAL A 357 -17.36 -17.53 20.05
CA VAL A 357 -15.92 -17.71 19.81
C VAL A 357 -15.19 -16.44 20.27
N ASP A 358 -14.63 -16.49 21.48
CA ASP A 358 -13.58 -15.65 22.06
C ASP A 358 -13.42 -14.18 21.61
N TYR A 359 -14.45 -13.36 21.80
CA TYR A 359 -14.32 -11.88 21.85
C TYR A 359 -13.67 -11.37 23.18
N GLY A 360 -12.83 -12.19 23.81
CA GLY A 360 -12.43 -12.08 25.22
C GLY A 360 -11.29 -11.12 25.57
N LEU A 361 -10.65 -10.45 24.60
CA LEU A 361 -9.44 -9.64 24.83
C LEU A 361 -9.54 -8.16 24.40
N GLY A 362 -10.60 -7.74 23.70
CA GLY A 362 -10.65 -6.44 23.03
C GLY A 362 -10.70 -5.20 23.94
N LEU A 363 -11.15 -5.33 25.19
CA LEU A 363 -11.47 -4.18 26.06
C LEU A 363 -10.33 -3.73 26.99
N ILE A 364 -9.20 -4.44 27.03
CA ILE A 364 -8.09 -4.14 27.97
C ILE A 364 -6.98 -3.32 27.31
N GLU A 365 -6.75 -3.44 26.00
CA GLU A 365 -5.75 -2.63 25.30
C GLU A 365 -6.10 -1.13 25.32
N GLU A 366 -7.39 -0.78 25.19
CA GLU A 366 -7.87 0.59 24.98
C GLU A 366 -7.45 1.56 26.11
N PHE A 367 -7.49 1.11 27.37
CA PHE A 367 -7.14 1.95 28.53
C PHE A 367 -5.63 2.16 28.75
N THR A 368 -4.77 1.43 28.05
CA THR A 368 -3.30 1.57 28.20
C THR A 368 -2.67 2.49 27.15
N VAL A 369 -3.36 2.77 26.05
CA VAL A 369 -2.83 3.54 24.92
C VAL A 369 -2.90 5.05 25.18
N ASP A 370 -4.02 5.56 25.71
CA ASP A 370 -4.26 7.00 25.81
C ASP A 370 -3.38 7.70 26.87
N SER A 371 -2.96 6.99 27.92
CA SER A 371 -1.99 7.49 28.91
C SER A 371 -0.58 7.68 28.32
N ILE A 372 -0.19 6.85 27.35
CA ILE A 372 1.09 6.95 26.64
C ILE A 372 1.13 8.17 25.70
N PHE A 373 -0.04 8.70 25.31
CA PHE A 373 -0.15 9.82 24.36
C PHE A 373 -0.65 11.15 24.97
N ALA A 374 -0.92 11.18 26.27
CA ALA A 374 -1.21 12.42 27.00
C ALA A 374 -0.11 13.50 26.76
N GLY A 375 -0.54 14.73 26.45
CA GLY A 375 0.36 15.86 26.20
C GLY A 375 1.13 15.83 24.87
N LYS A 376 0.85 14.90 23.95
CA LYS A 376 1.41 14.89 22.59
C LYS A 376 0.40 15.43 21.58
N ASN A 377 0.90 16.17 20.59
CA ASN A 377 0.15 16.66 19.44
C ASN A 377 1.00 16.39 18.16
N PRO A 378 0.42 16.48 16.94
CA PRO A 378 1.17 16.21 15.70
C PRO A 378 2.24 17.27 15.41
N LYS A 379 2.00 18.53 15.81
CA LYS A 379 2.93 19.64 15.60
C LYS A 379 4.32 19.39 16.21
N ILE A 380 4.41 18.79 17.40
CA ILE A 380 5.70 18.46 18.04
C ILE A 380 6.56 17.54 17.17
N TYR A 381 5.97 16.67 16.32
CA TYR A 381 6.74 15.89 15.35
C TYR A 381 7.28 16.76 14.22
N ILE A 382 6.47 17.66 13.67
CA ILE A 382 6.86 18.55 12.56
C ILE A 382 7.92 19.55 13.02
N ASP A 383 7.80 20.12 14.22
CA ASP A 383 8.80 21.02 14.78
C ASP A 383 10.14 20.29 15.02
N LYS A 384 10.12 19.01 15.40
CA LYS A 384 11.35 18.18 15.48
C LYS A 384 11.88 17.78 14.10
N LEU A 385 11.03 17.52 13.12
CA LEU A 385 11.45 17.29 11.73
C LEU A 385 12.15 18.53 11.15
N LYS A 386 11.64 19.74 11.43
CA LYS A 386 12.26 21.02 11.07
C LYS A 386 13.63 21.23 11.72
N GLU A 387 13.83 20.81 12.97
CA GLU A 387 15.15 20.82 13.61
C GLU A 387 16.12 19.90 12.86
N GLU A 388 15.71 18.67 12.53
CA GLU A 388 16.58 17.73 11.82
C GLU A 388 16.88 18.16 10.37
N ILE A 389 15.94 18.77 9.66
CA ILE A 389 16.18 19.35 8.33
C ILE A 389 17.24 20.45 8.39
N LYS A 390 17.18 21.33 9.40
CA LYS A 390 18.19 22.39 9.60
C LYS A 390 19.57 21.81 9.93
N ASN A 391 19.62 20.75 10.72
CA ASN A 391 20.87 20.09 11.13
C ASN A 391 21.54 19.29 9.99
N ASN A 392 20.77 18.78 9.03
CA ASN A 392 21.30 18.08 7.84
C ASN A 392 21.58 19.03 6.65
N GLY A 393 21.15 20.30 6.74
CA GLY A 393 21.38 21.35 5.75
C GLY A 393 22.62 22.22 6.01
N THR A 394 23.46 21.84 6.97
CA THR A 394 24.71 22.54 7.37
C THR A 394 25.89 21.58 7.43
#